data_AF-E6UBW0-F1
#
_entry.id   AF-E6UBW0-F1
#
_cell.length_a   1.000
_cell.length_b   1.000
_cell.length_c   1.000
_cell.angle_alpha   90.00
_cell.angle_beta   90.00
_cell.angle_gamma   90.00
#
_symmetry.space_group_name_H-M   'P 1'
#
loop_
_entity.id
_entity.type
_entity.pdbx_description
1 polymer ?
#
loop_
_entity_poly.entity_id
_entity_poly.type
_entity_poly.pdbx_seq_one_letter_code
_entity_poly.pdbx_strand_id
1 'polypeptide(L)'
;MSKKDRLKARSQQQIRERREREEEEREEREAARYRQSKSAKKLLNKTKYGRYGKEPLGFLFLRLLMLVPFAWSGIYYGLIVIFGTFGGFIEPQPPKWVGWTMLAGDAIVLAGIIIEYLKKHIPAFVSVAVGTGLYLKASQYFINYLTDRLGKVYVDEGIKDIDREYMKHHYPMAAVAVLELCILVWWIIIKVRAAKRKKHEEETAPVKSIVEE
;
A
#
# COMPACT_ATOMS: atom_id res chain seq x y z
N MET A 1 7.76 66.63 -22.61
CA MET A 1 7.68 65.25 -22.08
C MET A 1 9.07 64.67 -21.92
N SER A 2 9.45 64.28 -20.70
CA SER A 2 10.77 63.72 -20.40
C SER A 2 10.89 62.30 -20.99
N LYS A 3 12.11 61.86 -21.35
CA LYS A 3 12.37 60.49 -21.85
C LYS A 3 11.83 59.41 -20.89
N LYS A 4 11.79 59.73 -19.59
CA LYS A 4 11.24 58.88 -18.52
C LYS A 4 9.73 58.68 -18.63
N ASP A 5 8.98 59.69 -19.05
CA ASP A 5 7.52 59.61 -19.20
C ASP A 5 7.12 58.76 -20.40
N ARG A 6 7.87 58.85 -21.51
CA ARG A 6 7.67 58.01 -22.70
C ARG A 6 7.98 56.53 -22.41
N LEU A 7 9.00 56.25 -21.60
CA LEU A 7 9.33 54.89 -21.16
C LEU A 7 8.23 54.32 -20.24
N LYS A 8 7.68 55.13 -19.34
CA LYS A 8 6.57 54.74 -18.45
C LYS A 8 5.27 54.48 -19.21
N ALA A 9 4.99 55.26 -20.25
CA ALA A 9 3.84 55.02 -21.13
C ALA A 9 3.99 53.72 -21.93
N ARG A 10 5.18 53.43 -22.47
CA ARG A 10 5.46 52.17 -23.18
C ARG A 10 5.40 50.94 -22.28
N SER A 11 5.89 51.02 -21.04
CA SER A 11 5.79 49.90 -20.10
C SER A 11 4.34 49.64 -19.68
N GLN A 12 3.54 50.69 -19.50
CA GLN A 12 2.11 50.54 -19.23
C GLN A 12 1.34 49.93 -20.41
N GLN A 13 1.72 50.26 -21.65
CA GLN A 13 1.16 49.62 -22.84
C GLN A 13 1.51 48.14 -22.91
N GLN A 14 2.77 47.76 -22.67
CA GLN A 14 3.18 46.35 -22.63
C GLN A 14 2.49 45.55 -21.51
N ILE A 15 2.27 46.16 -20.35
CA ILE A 15 1.55 45.51 -19.24
C ILE A 15 0.08 45.29 -19.60
N ARG A 16 -0.55 46.22 -20.32
CA ARG A 16 -1.93 46.08 -20.80
C ARG A 16 -2.04 44.99 -21.86
N GLU A 17 -1.18 45.01 -22.87
CA GLU A 17 -1.14 43.98 -23.91
C GLU A 17 -0.88 42.58 -23.33
N ARG A 18 -0.06 42.47 -22.28
CA ARG A 18 0.18 41.19 -21.60
C ARG A 18 -1.04 40.70 -20.83
N ARG A 19 -1.79 41.59 -20.17
CA ARG A 19 -3.03 41.23 -19.49
C ARG A 19 -4.12 40.81 -20.47
N GLU A 20 -4.26 41.52 -21.58
CA GLU A 20 -5.24 41.19 -22.62
C GLU A 20 -4.97 39.81 -23.23
N ARG A 21 -3.71 39.46 -23.52
CA ARG A 21 -3.35 38.09 -23.98
C ARG A 21 -3.59 37.01 -22.93
N GLU A 22 -3.34 37.30 -21.64
CA GLU A 22 -3.62 36.35 -20.56
C GLU A 22 -5.13 36.13 -20.35
N GLU A 23 -5.95 37.16 -20.60
CA GLU A 23 -7.41 37.07 -20.59
C GLU A 23 -7.93 36.29 -21.80
N GLU A 24 -7.44 36.58 -23.02
CA GLU A 24 -7.76 35.82 -24.23
C GLU A 24 -7.36 34.34 -24.12
N GLU A 25 -6.18 34.00 -23.59
CA GLU A 25 -5.79 32.60 -23.35
C GLU A 25 -6.69 31.92 -22.30
N ARG A 26 -7.18 32.64 -21.30
CA ARG A 26 -8.12 32.08 -20.31
C ARG A 26 -9.48 31.82 -20.94
N GLU A 27 -9.97 32.77 -21.73
CA GLU A 27 -11.24 32.62 -22.47
C GLU A 27 -11.16 31.50 -23.50
N GLU A 28 -10.04 31.34 -24.22
CA GLU A 28 -9.83 30.20 -25.12
C GLU A 28 -9.76 28.87 -24.38
N ARG A 29 -9.12 28.82 -23.21
CA ARG A 29 -9.10 27.61 -22.35
C ARG A 29 -10.48 27.30 -21.77
N GLU A 30 -11.28 28.30 -21.45
CA GLU A 30 -12.66 28.14 -20.98
C GLU A 30 -13.60 27.74 -22.11
N ALA A 31 -13.46 28.34 -23.29
CA ALA A 31 -14.19 27.97 -24.50
C ALA A 31 -13.82 26.55 -24.97
N ALA A 32 -12.55 26.14 -24.85
CA ALA A 32 -12.13 24.76 -25.10
C ALA A 32 -12.70 23.78 -24.07
N ARG A 33 -12.85 24.19 -22.80
CA ARG A 33 -13.55 23.40 -21.76
C ARG A 33 -15.05 23.29 -22.01
N TYR A 34 -15.69 24.32 -22.57
CA TYR A 34 -17.11 24.32 -22.93
C TYR A 34 -17.40 23.57 -24.25
N ARG A 35 -16.48 23.61 -25.22
CA ARG A 35 -16.56 22.84 -26.48
C ARG A 35 -16.26 21.36 -26.31
N GLN A 36 -15.63 20.94 -25.20
CA GLN A 36 -15.47 19.52 -24.90
C GLN A 36 -16.83 18.88 -24.61
N SER A 37 -17.29 18.07 -25.56
CA SER A 37 -18.51 17.27 -25.40
C SER A 37 -18.46 16.42 -24.12
N LYS A 38 -19.62 16.13 -23.53
CA LYS A 38 -19.72 15.24 -22.36
C LYS A 38 -19.03 13.89 -22.61
N SER A 39 -19.01 13.41 -23.87
CA SER A 39 -18.27 12.21 -24.29
C SER A 39 -16.76 12.40 -24.31
N ALA A 40 -16.24 13.51 -24.81
CA ALA A 40 -14.81 13.84 -24.77
C ALA A 40 -14.30 14.02 -23.33
N LYS A 41 -15.09 14.65 -22.45
CA LYS A 41 -14.79 14.78 -21.02
C LYS A 41 -14.84 13.43 -20.30
N LYS A 42 -15.75 12.52 -20.71
CA LYS A 42 -15.83 11.13 -20.21
C LYS A 42 -14.67 10.27 -20.71
N LEU A 43 -14.22 10.47 -21.95
CA LEU A 43 -13.03 9.81 -22.53
C LEU A 43 -11.74 10.34 -21.91
N LEU A 44 -11.61 11.65 -21.71
CA LEU A 44 -10.50 12.27 -20.99
C LEU A 44 -10.47 11.85 -19.53
N ASN A 45 -11.61 11.78 -18.84
CA ASN A 45 -11.65 11.19 -17.51
C ASN A 45 -11.33 9.69 -17.56
N LYS A 46 -11.75 8.95 -18.59
CA LYS A 46 -11.31 7.56 -18.80
C LYS A 46 -9.83 7.44 -19.15
N THR A 47 -9.14 8.44 -19.68
CA THR A 47 -7.71 8.35 -20.00
C THR A 47 -6.85 8.90 -18.86
N LYS A 48 -7.22 10.04 -18.25
CA LYS A 48 -6.61 10.57 -17.01
C LYS A 48 -6.83 9.64 -15.81
N TYR A 49 -8.04 9.12 -15.62
CA TYR A 49 -8.37 8.17 -14.54
C TYR A 49 -8.43 6.69 -14.98
N GLY A 50 -8.29 6.35 -16.25
CA GLY A 50 -8.16 4.95 -16.67
C GLY A 50 -6.71 4.49 -16.86
N ARG A 51 -5.74 5.42 -16.94
CA ARG A 51 -4.32 5.06 -16.76
C ARG A 51 -4.01 4.71 -15.30
N TYR A 52 -4.75 5.29 -14.36
CA TYR A 52 -4.81 4.89 -12.96
C TYR A 52 -6.26 4.52 -12.61
N GLY A 53 -6.70 3.35 -13.13
CA GLY A 53 -7.98 2.77 -12.76
C GLY A 53 -8.15 2.88 -11.26
N LYS A 54 -9.25 3.51 -10.81
CA LYS A 54 -9.60 3.58 -9.40
C LYS A 54 -9.50 2.15 -8.87
N GLU A 55 -8.48 1.86 -8.06
CA GLU A 55 -8.42 0.58 -7.35
C GLU A 55 -9.78 0.42 -6.68
N PRO A 56 -10.45 -0.73 -6.85
CA PRO A 56 -11.75 -0.91 -6.23
C PRO A 56 -11.59 -0.65 -4.73
N LEU A 57 -12.56 0.03 -4.12
CA LEU A 57 -12.54 0.37 -2.69
C LEU A 57 -12.23 -0.84 -1.79
N GLY A 58 -12.52 -2.05 -2.26
CA GLY A 58 -12.12 -3.31 -1.62
C GLY A 58 -10.61 -3.44 -1.34
N PHE A 59 -9.72 -2.94 -2.21
CA PHE A 59 -8.27 -2.92 -1.92
C PHE A 59 -7.94 -2.02 -0.75
N LEU A 60 -8.54 -0.82 -0.68
CA LEU A 60 -8.35 0.09 0.43
C LEU A 60 -8.86 -0.54 1.75
N PHE A 61 -10.02 -1.19 1.70
CA PHE A 61 -10.58 -1.90 2.86
C PHE A 61 -9.68 -3.04 3.32
N LEU A 62 -9.19 -3.88 2.41
CA LEU A 62 -8.26 -4.97 2.74
C LEU A 62 -6.93 -4.44 3.32
N ARG A 63 -6.40 -3.33 2.77
CA ARG A 63 -5.20 -2.67 3.30
C ARG A 63 -5.41 -2.11 4.71
N LEU A 64 -6.59 -1.57 5.00
CA LEU A 64 -6.94 -1.12 6.34
C LEU A 64 -7.12 -2.32 7.28
N LEU A 65 -7.76 -3.37 6.80
CA LEU A 65 -8.03 -4.59 7.57
C LEU A 65 -6.74 -5.28 8.01
N MET A 66 -5.71 -5.34 7.15
CA MET A 66 -4.42 -5.96 7.52
C MET A 66 -3.65 -5.19 8.60
N LEU A 67 -3.94 -3.89 8.80
CA LEU A 67 -3.33 -3.13 9.90
C LEU A 67 -3.82 -3.59 11.26
N VAL A 68 -5.03 -4.13 11.37
CA VAL A 68 -5.60 -4.61 12.64
C VAL A 68 -4.78 -5.77 13.23
N PRO A 69 -4.60 -6.90 12.53
CA PRO A 69 -3.77 -7.99 13.03
C PRO A 69 -2.29 -7.59 13.17
N PHE A 70 -1.78 -6.71 12.31
CA PHE A 70 -0.41 -6.21 12.44
C PHE A 70 -0.21 -5.34 13.68
N ALA A 71 -1.16 -4.44 14.00
CA ALA A 71 -1.09 -3.62 15.20
C ALA A 71 -1.20 -4.45 16.48
N TRP A 72 -2.04 -5.48 16.48
CA TRP A 72 -2.18 -6.39 17.60
C TRP A 72 -0.92 -7.26 17.77
N SER A 73 -0.55 -8.03 16.75
CA SER A 73 0.54 -8.98 16.84
C SER A 73 1.90 -8.28 16.72
N GLY A 74 2.18 -7.65 15.58
CA GLY A 74 3.50 -7.10 15.27
C GLY A 74 3.86 -5.90 16.16
N ILE A 75 2.93 -4.97 16.38
CA ILE A 75 3.23 -3.79 17.21
C ILE A 75 3.08 -4.12 18.69
N TYR A 76 1.89 -4.44 19.17
CA TYR A 76 1.64 -4.52 20.62
C TYR A 76 2.41 -5.69 21.27
N TYR A 77 2.09 -6.94 20.91
CA TYR A 77 2.78 -8.10 21.49
C TYR A 77 4.22 -8.24 20.98
N GLY A 78 4.46 -7.86 19.72
CA GLY A 78 5.78 -7.92 19.12
C GLY A 78 6.79 -7.03 19.87
N LEU A 79 6.43 -5.77 20.11
CA LEU A 79 7.28 -4.85 20.87
C LEU A 79 7.45 -5.28 22.32
N ILE A 80 6.41 -5.80 22.99
CA ILE A 80 6.53 -6.31 24.37
C ILE A 80 7.63 -7.37 24.44
N VAL A 81 7.64 -8.32 23.51
CA VAL A 81 8.65 -9.39 23.48
C VAL A 81 10.02 -8.87 23.07
N ILE A 82 10.11 -7.92 22.14
CA ILE A 82 11.38 -7.29 21.74
C ILE A 82 11.98 -6.53 22.93
N PHE A 83 11.22 -5.64 23.57
CA PHE A 83 11.66 -4.90 24.76
C PHE A 83 11.93 -5.83 25.94
N GLY A 84 11.13 -6.87 26.12
CA GLY A 84 11.35 -7.89 27.14
C GLY A 84 12.65 -8.66 26.93
N THR A 85 12.99 -8.97 25.67
CA THR A 85 14.24 -9.66 25.31
C THR A 85 15.47 -8.77 25.55
N PHE A 86 15.43 -7.50 25.15
CA PHE A 86 16.58 -6.60 25.30
C PHE A 86 16.69 -5.94 26.68
N GLY A 87 15.56 -5.71 27.34
CA GLY A 87 15.46 -5.13 28.69
C GLY A 87 15.65 -6.16 29.80
N GLY A 88 15.65 -7.46 29.48
CA GLY A 88 15.87 -8.53 30.44
C GLY A 88 14.68 -8.79 31.38
N PHE A 89 13.47 -8.37 30.99
CA PHE A 89 12.24 -8.52 31.79
C PHE A 89 11.55 -9.89 31.61
N ILE A 90 12.07 -10.75 30.72
CA ILE A 90 11.55 -12.10 30.47
C ILE A 90 12.51 -13.10 31.11
N GLU A 91 11.98 -13.95 32.01
CA GLU A 91 12.74 -15.04 32.62
C GLU A 91 12.26 -16.42 32.15
N PRO A 92 13.19 -17.31 31.74
CA PRO A 92 14.60 -17.02 31.47
C PRO A 92 14.76 -16.16 30.20
N GLN A 93 15.87 -15.42 30.14
CA GLN A 93 16.13 -14.51 29.03
C GLN A 93 16.22 -15.26 27.70
N PRO A 94 15.37 -14.91 26.72
CA PRO A 94 15.48 -15.47 25.39
C PRO A 94 16.79 -15.01 24.72
N PRO A 95 17.38 -15.83 23.84
CA PRO A 95 18.56 -15.44 23.09
C PRO A 95 18.32 -14.17 22.28
N LYS A 96 19.32 -13.28 22.23
CA LYS A 96 19.22 -12.00 21.49
C LYS A 96 18.83 -12.16 20.01
N TRP A 97 19.17 -13.29 19.39
CA TRP A 97 18.77 -13.56 18.00
C TRP A 97 17.26 -13.55 17.82
N VAL A 98 16.48 -14.02 18.82
CA VAL A 98 15.02 -14.06 18.76
C VAL A 98 14.46 -12.65 18.66
N GLY A 99 14.90 -11.75 19.55
CA GLY A 99 14.51 -10.33 19.52
C GLY A 99 14.89 -9.63 18.21
N TRP A 100 16.11 -9.87 17.71
CA TRP A 100 16.53 -9.32 16.41
C TRP A 100 15.71 -9.86 15.24
N THR A 101 15.42 -11.17 15.20
CA THR A 101 14.61 -11.77 14.13
C THR A 101 13.17 -11.27 14.15
N MET A 102 12.60 -11.03 15.34
CA MET A 102 11.24 -10.53 15.44
C MET A 102 11.15 -9.06 15.03
N LEU A 103 12.09 -8.23 15.50
CA LEU A 103 12.21 -6.83 15.09
C LEU A 103 12.44 -6.68 13.58
N ALA A 104 13.31 -7.51 13.00
CA ALA A 104 13.51 -7.55 11.56
C ALA A 104 12.22 -7.97 10.81
N GLY A 105 11.52 -8.98 11.33
CA GLY A 105 10.22 -9.42 10.80
C GLY A 105 9.20 -8.28 10.77
N ASP A 106 9.00 -7.59 11.89
CA ASP A 106 8.06 -6.46 12.01
C ASP A 106 8.42 -5.30 11.08
N ALA A 107 9.70 -4.93 11.03
CA ALA A 107 10.17 -3.87 10.14
C ALA A 107 9.93 -4.20 8.66
N ILE A 108 10.17 -5.46 8.26
CA ILE A 108 9.95 -5.91 6.88
C ILE A 108 8.45 -5.97 6.55
N VAL A 109 7.59 -6.42 7.46
CA VAL A 109 6.12 -6.40 7.24
C VAL A 109 5.62 -4.97 7.13
N LEU A 110 6.07 -4.06 7.99
CA LEU A 110 5.72 -2.64 7.89
C LEU A 110 6.15 -2.04 6.55
N ALA A 111 7.38 -2.34 6.10
CA ALA A 111 7.85 -1.93 4.78
C ALA A 111 6.98 -2.50 3.65
N GLY A 112 6.59 -3.79 3.74
CA GLY A 112 5.68 -4.43 2.80
C GLY A 112 4.31 -3.75 2.73
N ILE A 113 3.74 -3.41 3.88
CA ILE A 113 2.48 -2.65 3.97
C ILE A 113 2.62 -1.29 3.29
N ILE A 114 3.71 -0.55 3.53
CA ILE A 114 3.96 0.75 2.87
C ILE A 114 4.08 0.58 1.35
N ILE A 115 4.81 -0.44 0.89
CA ILE A 115 4.96 -0.76 -0.54
C ILE A 115 3.60 -1.10 -1.17
N GLU A 116 2.71 -1.76 -0.43
CA GLU A 116 1.35 -2.07 -0.88
C GLU A 116 0.54 -0.79 -1.10
N TYR A 117 0.66 0.22 -0.22
CA TYR A 117 0.07 1.55 -0.44
C TYR A 117 0.63 2.26 -1.68
N LEU A 118 1.87 1.95 -2.09
CA LEU A 118 2.46 2.41 -3.35
C LEU A 118 1.98 1.61 -4.57
N LYS A 119 1.00 0.70 -4.40
CA LYS A 119 0.39 -0.14 -5.45
C LYS A 119 1.36 -1.11 -6.10
N LYS A 120 2.43 -1.48 -5.39
CA LYS A 120 3.42 -2.45 -5.85
C LYS A 120 3.16 -3.80 -5.17
N HIS A 121 2.11 -4.49 -5.61
CA HIS A 121 1.61 -5.72 -4.97
C HIS A 121 2.61 -6.89 -4.93
N ILE A 122 3.44 -7.05 -5.97
CA ILE A 122 4.43 -8.15 -6.00
C ILE A 122 5.52 -7.97 -4.93
N PRO A 123 6.27 -6.85 -4.89
CA PRO A 123 7.26 -6.66 -3.84
C PRO A 123 6.63 -6.52 -2.46
N ALA A 124 5.41 -5.95 -2.35
CA ALA A 124 4.68 -5.91 -1.09
C ALA A 124 4.43 -7.32 -0.53
N PHE A 125 3.86 -8.22 -1.34
CA PHE A 125 3.62 -9.60 -0.96
C PHE A 125 4.90 -10.33 -0.53
N VAL A 126 5.99 -10.19 -1.30
CA VAL A 126 7.27 -10.82 -0.95
C VAL A 126 7.79 -10.30 0.39
N SER A 127 7.75 -8.98 0.61
CA SER A 127 8.14 -8.38 1.88
C SER A 127 7.27 -8.89 3.03
N VAL A 128 5.94 -8.82 2.92
CA VAL A 128 5.02 -9.28 3.97
C VAL A 128 5.21 -10.77 4.28
N ALA A 129 5.36 -11.62 3.25
CA ALA A 129 5.56 -13.05 3.43
C ALA A 129 6.88 -13.36 4.15
N VAL A 130 7.99 -12.71 3.74
CA VAL A 130 9.30 -12.89 4.38
C VAL A 130 9.31 -12.36 5.81
N GLY A 131 8.76 -11.16 6.03
CA GLY A 131 8.69 -10.57 7.36
C GLY A 131 7.83 -11.39 8.33
N THR A 132 6.67 -11.87 7.86
CA THR A 132 5.79 -12.75 8.63
C THR A 132 6.49 -14.07 8.97
N GLY A 133 7.22 -14.66 8.02
CA GLY A 133 7.98 -15.89 8.27
C GLY A 133 9.06 -15.73 9.33
N LEU A 134 9.81 -14.62 9.29
CA LEU A 134 10.82 -14.30 10.31
C LEU A 134 10.19 -14.08 11.69
N TYR A 135 9.09 -13.32 11.74
CA TYR A 135 8.36 -13.04 12.97
C TYR A 135 7.81 -14.32 13.62
N LEU A 136 7.17 -15.18 12.83
CA LEU A 136 6.62 -16.44 13.32
C LEU A 136 7.72 -17.41 13.75
N LYS A 137 8.86 -17.44 13.05
CA LYS A 137 10.02 -18.24 13.49
C LYS A 137 10.52 -17.81 14.87
N ALA A 138 10.57 -16.51 15.14
CA ALA A 138 10.91 -15.98 16.46
C ALA A 138 9.85 -16.35 17.51
N SER A 139 8.57 -16.19 17.17
CA SER A 139 7.44 -16.54 18.05
C SER A 139 7.40 -18.03 18.39
N GLN A 140 7.77 -18.89 17.44
CA GLN A 140 7.77 -20.34 17.61
C GLN A 140 8.87 -20.82 18.56
N TYR A 141 9.96 -20.07 18.72
CA TYR A 141 10.95 -20.34 19.76
C TYR A 141 10.30 -20.29 21.16
N PHE A 142 9.50 -19.26 21.44
CA PHE A 142 8.81 -19.13 22.74
C PHE A 142 7.77 -20.21 22.97
N ILE A 143 6.98 -20.56 21.94
CA ILE A 143 5.98 -21.64 22.03
C ILE A 143 6.66 -22.98 22.36
N ASN A 144 7.74 -23.31 21.64
CA ASN A 144 8.48 -24.56 21.88
C ASN A 144 9.11 -24.57 23.28
N TYR A 145 9.66 -23.43 23.71
CA TYR A 145 10.24 -23.28 25.05
C TYR A 145 9.19 -23.46 26.17
N LEU A 146 8.02 -22.82 26.03
CA LEU A 146 6.91 -22.95 26.99
C LEU A 146 6.36 -24.37 27.01
N THR A 147 6.17 -25.00 25.84
CA THR A 147 5.66 -26.38 25.72
C THR A 147 6.60 -27.38 26.40
N ASP A 148 7.91 -27.27 26.19
CA ASP A 148 8.91 -28.18 26.78
C ASP A 148 8.99 -28.02 28.32
N ARG A 149 8.81 -26.80 28.83
CA ARG A 149 8.74 -26.53 30.29
C ARG A 149 7.45 -27.07 30.91
N LEU A 150 6.30 -26.80 30.30
CA LEU A 150 4.99 -27.24 30.77
C LEU A 150 4.88 -28.77 30.78
N GLY A 151 5.50 -29.46 29.82
CA GLY A 151 5.50 -30.93 29.76
C GLY A 151 6.36 -31.61 30.84
N LYS A 152 7.27 -30.89 31.50
CA LYS A 152 8.23 -31.44 32.47
C LYS A 152 7.89 -31.14 33.93
N VAL A 153 6.94 -30.24 34.19
CA VAL A 153 6.59 -29.77 35.53
C VAL A 153 5.09 -29.97 35.76
N TYR A 154 4.68 -30.34 36.98
CA TYR A 154 3.26 -30.35 37.32
C TYR A 154 2.81 -28.90 37.50
N VAL A 155 1.94 -28.43 36.61
CA VAL A 155 1.53 -27.03 36.54
C VAL A 155 0.02 -26.91 36.76
N ASP A 156 -0.39 -25.87 37.49
CA ASP A 156 -1.80 -25.53 37.73
C ASP A 156 -2.60 -25.35 36.42
N GLU A 157 -3.89 -25.70 36.45
CA GLU A 157 -4.76 -25.70 35.26
C GLU A 157 -4.80 -24.36 34.51
N GLY A 158 -4.63 -23.22 35.21
CA GLY A 158 -4.61 -21.88 34.61
C GLY A 158 -3.37 -21.56 33.78
N ILE A 159 -2.25 -22.26 33.98
CA ILE A 159 -0.97 -22.03 33.29
C ILE A 159 -0.75 -23.06 32.18
N LYS A 160 -1.54 -24.14 32.18
CA LYS A 160 -1.47 -25.26 31.24
C LYS A 160 -1.71 -24.85 29.78
N ASP A 161 -2.50 -23.81 29.55
CA ASP A 161 -2.88 -23.32 28.21
C ASP A 161 -2.14 -22.03 27.77
N ILE A 162 -1.05 -21.65 28.46
CA ILE A 162 -0.31 -20.42 28.14
C ILE A 162 0.32 -20.45 26.74
N ASP A 163 0.72 -21.63 26.26
CA ASP A 163 1.21 -21.82 24.89
C ASP A 163 0.15 -21.40 23.86
N ARG A 164 -1.10 -21.79 24.09
CA ARG A 164 -2.25 -21.47 23.24
C ARG A 164 -2.63 -19.99 23.34
N GLU A 165 -2.48 -19.38 24.51
CA GLU A 165 -2.63 -17.94 24.70
C GLU A 165 -1.57 -17.16 23.93
N TYR A 166 -0.31 -17.59 24.02
CA TYR A 166 0.80 -17.01 23.26
C TYR A 166 0.58 -17.12 21.75
N MET A 167 0.07 -18.27 21.27
CA MET A 167 -0.33 -18.42 19.86
C MET A 167 -1.41 -17.41 19.45
N LYS A 168 -2.42 -17.16 20.29
CA LYS A 168 -3.48 -16.17 19.99
C LYS A 168 -2.93 -14.74 19.86
N HIS A 169 -1.84 -14.43 20.56
CA HIS A 169 -1.20 -13.13 20.47
C HIS A 169 -0.38 -12.95 19.20
N HIS A 170 0.37 -13.98 18.77
CA HIS A 170 1.35 -13.87 17.69
C HIS A 170 0.91 -14.42 16.33
N TYR A 171 -0.04 -15.36 16.28
CA TYR A 171 -0.50 -15.96 15.02
C TYR A 171 -1.41 -15.06 14.17
N PRO A 172 -2.09 -14.02 14.71
CA PRO A 172 -2.75 -13.03 13.87
C PRO A 172 -1.81 -12.40 12.83
N MET A 173 -0.49 -12.40 13.04
CA MET A 173 0.49 -11.98 12.02
C MET A 173 0.37 -12.79 10.72
N ALA A 174 0.04 -14.09 10.79
CA ALA A 174 -0.20 -14.91 9.61
C ALA A 174 -1.42 -14.41 8.80
N ALA A 175 -2.43 -13.82 9.46
CA ALA A 175 -3.58 -13.24 8.79
C ALA A 175 -3.17 -12.03 7.91
N VAL A 176 -2.13 -11.28 8.28
CA VAL A 176 -1.57 -10.19 7.45
C VAL A 176 -1.09 -10.76 6.11
N ALA A 177 -0.31 -11.84 6.13
CA ALA A 177 0.18 -12.49 4.92
C ALA A 177 -0.95 -13.09 4.07
N VAL A 178 -1.99 -13.65 4.69
CA VAL A 178 -3.16 -14.18 3.97
C VAL A 178 -3.96 -13.05 3.30
N LEU A 179 -4.17 -11.93 3.99
CA LEU A 179 -4.85 -10.77 3.43
C LEU A 179 -4.06 -10.17 2.26
N GLU A 180 -2.74 -10.11 2.38
CA GLU A 180 -1.86 -9.66 1.30
C GLU A 180 -1.88 -10.61 0.10
N LEU A 181 -1.92 -11.93 0.33
CA LEU A 181 -2.12 -12.91 -0.73
C LEU A 181 -3.45 -12.69 -1.46
N CYS A 182 -4.54 -12.43 -0.73
CA CYS A 182 -5.85 -12.14 -1.31
C CYS A 182 -5.81 -10.88 -2.19
N ILE A 183 -5.12 -9.82 -1.74
CA ILE A 183 -4.88 -8.59 -2.51
C ILE A 183 -4.15 -8.92 -3.81
N LEU A 184 -3.04 -9.66 -3.74
CA LEU A 184 -2.23 -10.02 -4.90
C LEU A 184 -3.04 -10.84 -5.91
N VAL A 185 -3.76 -11.88 -5.44
CA VAL A 185 -4.59 -12.74 -6.30
C VAL A 185 -5.70 -11.92 -6.96
N TRP A 186 -6.39 -11.05 -6.21
CA TRP A 186 -7.39 -10.16 -6.79
C TRP A 186 -6.78 -9.31 -7.90
N TRP A 187 -5.64 -8.66 -7.64
CA TRP A 187 -4.97 -7.82 -8.61
C TRP A 187 -4.60 -8.59 -9.89
N ILE A 188 -4.07 -9.81 -9.76
CA ILE A 188 -3.77 -10.70 -10.89
C ILE A 188 -5.04 -10.98 -11.70
N ILE A 189 -6.18 -11.30 -11.05
CA ILE A 189 -7.45 -11.56 -11.73
C ILE A 189 -7.92 -10.34 -12.53
N ILE A 190 -7.85 -9.13 -11.96
CA ILE A 190 -8.19 -7.89 -12.67
C ILE A 190 -7.29 -7.72 -13.88
N LYS A 191 -5.99 -7.90 -13.72
CA LYS A 191 -5.00 -7.71 -14.79
C LYS A 191 -5.22 -8.70 -15.93
N VAL A 192 -5.48 -9.97 -15.61
CA VAL A 192 -5.79 -11.02 -16.61
C VAL A 192 -7.10 -10.70 -17.34
N ARG A 193 -8.15 -10.27 -16.62
CA ARG A 193 -9.43 -9.88 -17.25
C ARG A 193 -9.28 -8.66 -18.16
N ALA A 194 -8.48 -7.67 -17.76
CA ALA A 194 -8.20 -6.49 -18.57
C ALA A 194 -7.42 -6.85 -19.84
N ALA A 195 -6.41 -7.71 -19.74
CA ALA A 195 -5.65 -8.20 -20.89
C ALA A 195 -6.54 -8.95 -21.88
N LYS A 196 -7.45 -9.81 -21.39
CA LYS A 196 -8.43 -10.51 -22.23
C LYS A 196 -9.39 -9.55 -22.94
N ARG A 197 -9.90 -8.51 -22.24
CA ARG A 197 -10.76 -7.50 -22.86
C ARG A 197 -10.04 -6.73 -23.96
N LYS A 198 -8.79 -6.31 -23.72
CA LYS A 198 -8.00 -5.57 -24.71
C LYS A 198 -7.78 -6.40 -25.98
N LYS A 199 -7.44 -7.69 -25.81
CA LYS A 199 -7.29 -8.60 -26.95
C LYS A 199 -8.60 -8.76 -27.74
N HIS A 200 -9.74 -8.85 -27.05
CA HIS A 200 -11.04 -8.92 -27.71
C HIS A 200 -11.40 -7.63 -28.45
N GLU A 201 -11.08 -6.46 -27.88
CA GLU A 201 -11.28 -5.16 -28.54
C GLU A 201 -10.39 -5.02 -29.79
N GLU A 202 -9.14 -5.50 -29.75
CA GLU A 202 -8.23 -5.55 -30.91
C GLU A 202 -8.77 -6.51 -32.01
N GLU A 203 -9.35 -7.65 -31.63
CA GLU A 203 -9.91 -8.65 -32.58
C GLU A 203 -11.28 -8.25 -33.16
N THR A 204 -12.06 -7.41 -32.47
CA THR A 204 -13.40 -6.97 -32.89
C THR A 204 -13.45 -5.55 -33.45
N ALA A 205 -12.31 -4.84 -33.46
CA ALA A 205 -12.21 -3.52 -34.07
C ALA A 205 -12.49 -3.59 -35.59
N PRO A 206 -13.38 -2.76 -36.13
CA PRO A 206 -13.66 -2.75 -37.56
C PRO A 206 -12.39 -2.35 -38.35
N VAL A 207 -12.08 -3.12 -39.39
CA VAL A 207 -10.89 -3.05 -40.26
C VAL A 207 -10.53 -1.63 -40.76
N LYS A 208 -11.48 -0.68 -40.74
CA LYS A 208 -11.25 0.70 -41.18
C LYS A 208 -10.20 1.48 -40.37
N SER A 209 -9.89 1.11 -39.13
CA SER A 209 -8.82 1.80 -38.36
C SER A 209 -7.41 1.24 -38.60
N ILE A 210 -7.25 0.21 -39.43
CA ILE A 210 -5.94 -0.40 -39.74
C ILE A 210 -5.45 0.02 -41.15
N VAL A 211 -6.34 0.52 -42.00
CA VAL A 211 -6.02 0.89 -43.40
C VAL A 211 -5.76 2.40 -43.57
N GLU A 212 -6.06 3.23 -42.57
CA GLU A 212 -5.89 4.70 -42.63
C GLU A 212 -4.74 5.24 -41.74
N GLU A 213 -3.85 4.37 -41.22
CA GLU A 213 -2.60 4.80 -40.57
C GLU A 213 -1.41 4.77 -41.56
#